data_AF-A0A662FEB3-F1
#
_entry.id   AF-A0A662FEB3-F1
#
_cell.length_a   1.000
_cell.length_b   1.000
_cell.length_c   1.000
_cell.angle_alpha   90.00
_cell.angle_beta   90.00
_cell.angle_gamma   90.00
#
_symmetry.space_group_name_H-M   'P 1'
#
loop_
_entity.id
_entity.type
_entity.pdbx_description
1 polymer ?
#
loop_
_entity_poly.entity_id
_entity_poly.type
_entity_poly.pdbx_seq_one_letter_code
_entity_poly.pdbx_strand_id
1 'polypeptide(L)'
;MNKKGISALLATLLLLGVAVGLGVLVMNWGRAIIEGNAQCSVKSGLKIIELNGKPQICYSKGVNGFIRVMVENGPNIDIEGLIFRVIGTKNVYTTEVPTKIKRGHALMPIVPYDHDQFGDIIEVKITPRIKVYGDETAICPEQAIVVTSLEEC
;
A
#
# COMPACT_ATOMS: atom_id res chain seq x y z
N MET A 1 8.17 -40.68 56.60
CA MET A 1 7.65 -39.37 56.14
C MET A 1 8.83 -38.50 55.71
N ASN A 2 9.09 -38.35 54.39
CA ASN A 2 9.97 -37.28 53.86
C ASN A 2 9.92 -37.23 52.31
N LYS A 3 8.89 -36.58 51.75
CA LYS A 3 8.78 -36.24 50.31
C LYS A 3 8.24 -34.80 50.10
N LYS A 4 8.66 -33.84 50.92
CA LYS A 4 8.15 -32.44 50.85
C LYS A 4 9.10 -31.44 50.14
N GLY A 5 10.31 -31.84 49.75
CA GLY A 5 11.26 -30.94 49.06
C GLY A 5 11.18 -30.94 47.53
N ILE A 6 10.74 -32.03 46.91
CA ILE A 6 10.74 -32.20 45.44
C ILE A 6 9.63 -31.36 44.77
N SER A 7 8.51 -31.13 45.46
CA SER A 7 7.38 -30.36 44.93
C SER A 7 7.71 -28.88 44.69
N ALA A 8 8.47 -28.26 45.59
CA ALA A 8 8.86 -26.85 45.47
C ALA A 8 9.86 -26.62 44.32
N LEU A 9 10.80 -27.55 44.11
CA LEU A 9 11.76 -27.49 43.00
C LEU A 9 11.08 -27.69 41.63
N LEU A 10 10.10 -28.59 41.54
CA LEU A 10 9.32 -28.74 40.30
C LEU A 10 8.47 -27.51 39.99
N ALA A 11 7.83 -26.93 41.01
CA ALA A 11 6.97 -25.75 40.83
C ALA A 11 7.77 -24.54 40.31
N THR A 12 8.97 -24.31 40.84
CA THR A 12 9.84 -23.20 40.39
C THR A 12 10.35 -23.40 38.97
N LEU A 13 10.74 -24.62 38.59
CA LEU A 13 11.15 -24.94 37.21
C LEU A 13 9.99 -24.72 36.22
N LEU A 14 8.77 -25.12 36.60
CA LEU A 14 7.58 -24.94 35.77
C LEU A 14 7.24 -23.46 35.60
N LEU A 15 7.29 -22.67 36.67
CA LEU A 15 7.06 -21.22 36.61
C LEU A 15 8.09 -20.52 35.72
N LEU A 16 9.36 -20.90 35.82
CA LEU A 16 10.43 -20.31 35.00
C LEU A 16 10.27 -20.67 33.52
N GLY A 17 9.89 -21.92 33.22
CA GLY A 17 9.56 -22.35 31.86
C GLY A 17 8.38 -21.58 31.25
N VAL A 18 7.31 -21.36 32.03
CA VAL A 18 6.16 -20.55 31.60
C VAL A 18 6.58 -19.09 31.38
N ALA A 19 7.38 -18.51 32.27
CA ALA A 19 7.85 -17.13 32.12
C ALA A 19 8.68 -16.93 30.85
N VAL A 20 9.61 -17.85 30.56
CA VAL A 20 10.42 -17.81 29.33
C VAL A 20 9.55 -18.03 28.09
N GLY A 21 8.62 -18.98 28.15
CA GLY A 21 7.69 -19.27 27.04
C GLY A 21 6.79 -18.07 26.71
N LEU A 22 6.24 -17.40 27.73
CA LEU A 22 5.48 -16.16 27.55
C LEU A 22 6.35 -15.03 27.00
N GLY A 23 7.59 -14.91 27.45
CA GLY A 23 8.53 -13.91 26.93
C GLY A 23 8.78 -14.07 25.43
N VAL A 24 9.06 -15.29 24.98
CA VAL A 24 9.27 -15.60 23.55
C VAL A 24 8.01 -15.35 22.75
N LEU A 25 6.84 -15.74 23.26
CA LEU A 25 5.56 -15.54 22.59
C LEU A 25 5.26 -14.05 22.39
N VAL A 26 5.44 -13.23 23.43
CA VAL A 26 5.23 -11.78 23.38
C VAL A 26 6.21 -11.12 22.40
N MET A 27 7.48 -11.50 22.42
CA MET A 27 8.47 -10.97 21.46
C MET A 27 8.12 -11.33 20.01
N ASN A 28 7.66 -12.56 19.77
CA ASN A 28 7.32 -13.02 18.44
C ASN A 28 6.04 -12.33 17.90
N TRP A 29 5.01 -12.20 18.74
CA TRP A 29 3.80 -11.46 18.38
C TRP A 29 4.06 -9.96 18.20
N GLY A 30 4.93 -9.37 19.03
CA GLY A 30 5.32 -7.97 18.91
C GLY A 30 5.96 -7.67 17.55
N ARG A 31 6.85 -8.54 17.05
CA ARG A 31 7.47 -8.39 15.73
C ARG A 31 6.45 -8.49 14.60
N ALA A 32 5.57 -9.48 14.62
CA ALA A 32 4.57 -9.66 13.57
C ALA A 32 3.61 -8.46 13.43
N ILE A 33 3.23 -7.83 14.54
CA ILE A 33 2.35 -6.63 14.53
C ILE A 33 3.11 -5.40 14.03
N ILE A 34 4.38 -5.23 14.40
CA ILE A 34 5.19 -4.10 13.97
C ILE A 34 5.55 -4.24 12.50
N GLU A 35 6.04 -5.39 12.06
CA GLU A 35 6.46 -5.63 10.68
C GLU A 35 5.30 -5.51 9.68
N GLY A 36 4.10 -6.01 10.03
CA GLY A 36 2.91 -5.88 9.19
C GLY A 36 2.38 -4.44 9.05
N ASN A 37 2.61 -3.58 10.04
CA ASN A 37 2.16 -2.18 10.02
C ASN A 37 3.27 -1.16 9.67
N ALA A 38 4.55 -1.55 9.76
CA ALA A 38 5.68 -0.61 9.61
C ALA A 38 6.12 -0.41 8.15
N GLN A 39 5.79 -1.32 7.24
CA GLN A 39 6.27 -1.26 5.85
C GLN A 39 5.85 0.04 5.13
N CYS A 40 4.70 0.61 5.50
CA CYS A 40 4.19 1.86 4.94
C CYS A 40 4.07 2.99 5.96
N SER A 41 4.89 2.94 7.03
CA SER A 41 4.96 3.99 8.06
C SER A 41 5.38 5.34 7.49
N VAL A 42 6.22 5.35 6.44
CA VAL A 42 6.64 6.57 5.74
C VAL A 42 5.58 6.93 4.69
N LYS A 43 4.92 8.07 4.88
CA LYS A 43 3.96 8.60 3.92
C LYS A 43 4.68 9.14 2.68
N SER A 44 4.45 8.52 1.53
CA SER A 44 4.93 9.02 0.22
C SER A 44 4.52 10.47 -0.04
N GLY A 45 3.32 10.85 0.39
CA GLY A 45 2.76 12.15 0.08
C GLY A 45 2.38 12.28 -1.39
N LEU A 46 2.17 11.15 -2.08
CA LEU A 46 1.64 11.11 -3.43
C LEU A 46 0.33 11.91 -3.49
N LYS A 47 0.21 12.79 -4.48
CA LYS A 47 -1.00 13.59 -4.75
C LYS A 47 -1.25 13.69 -6.24
N ILE A 48 -2.51 13.92 -6.62
CA ILE A 48 -2.85 14.35 -7.98
C ILE A 48 -2.63 15.87 -8.04
N ILE A 49 -2.00 16.34 -9.11
CA ILE A 49 -1.79 17.77 -9.32
C ILE A 49 -3.14 18.43 -9.62
N GLU A 50 -3.39 19.57 -8.99
CA GLU A 50 -4.59 20.38 -9.24
C GLU A 50 -4.22 21.66 -9.99
N LEU A 51 -4.94 21.96 -11.06
CA LEU A 51 -4.84 23.24 -11.76
C LEU A 51 -6.17 23.96 -11.65
N ASN A 52 -6.17 25.21 -11.18
CA ASN A 52 -7.39 25.99 -10.94
C ASN A 52 -8.42 25.27 -10.05
N GLY A 53 -7.96 24.49 -9.05
CA GLY A 53 -8.81 23.71 -8.16
C GLY A 53 -9.45 22.48 -8.80
N LYS A 54 -9.02 22.09 -10.02
CA LYS A 54 -9.46 20.86 -10.68
C LYS A 54 -8.34 19.80 -10.70
N PRO A 55 -8.59 18.58 -10.23
CA PRO A 55 -7.62 17.49 -10.30
C PRO A 55 -7.31 17.16 -11.75
N GLN A 56 -6.03 17.04 -12.09
CA GLN A 56 -5.55 16.74 -13.43
C GLN A 56 -5.59 15.23 -13.68
N ILE A 57 -6.81 14.71 -13.83
CA ILE A 57 -7.11 13.34 -14.20
C ILE A 57 -8.28 13.33 -15.17
N CYS A 58 -8.09 12.68 -16.32
CA CYS A 58 -9.12 12.57 -17.34
C CYS A 58 -9.01 11.23 -18.07
N TYR A 59 -10.05 10.86 -18.81
CA TYR A 59 -10.07 9.65 -19.62
C TYR A 59 -10.46 9.94 -21.07
N SER A 60 -10.17 9.04 -21.99
CA SER A 60 -10.65 9.13 -23.37
C SER A 60 -11.37 7.83 -23.75
N LYS A 61 -12.41 7.93 -24.57
CA LYS A 61 -13.14 6.77 -25.15
C LYS A 61 -12.64 6.47 -26.57
N GLY A 62 -12.88 5.24 -27.04
CA GLY A 62 -12.61 4.82 -28.41
C GLY A 62 -11.53 3.73 -28.52
N VAL A 63 -11.04 3.50 -29.75
CA VAL A 63 -10.14 2.39 -30.12
C VAL A 63 -8.84 2.37 -29.31
N ASN A 64 -8.42 3.52 -28.78
CA ASN A 64 -7.25 3.68 -27.91
C ASN A 64 -7.64 4.38 -26.60
N GLY A 65 -8.72 3.94 -25.96
CA GLY A 65 -9.16 4.49 -24.67
C GLY A 65 -8.03 4.47 -23.63
N PHE A 66 -7.93 5.53 -22.84
CA PHE A 66 -6.89 5.68 -21.84
C PHE A 66 -7.36 6.52 -20.65
N ILE A 67 -6.64 6.42 -19.55
CA ILE A 67 -6.73 7.31 -18.40
C ILE A 67 -5.39 8.02 -18.28
N ARG A 68 -5.42 9.35 -18.25
CA ARG A 68 -4.25 10.20 -18.03
C ARG A 68 -4.38 10.84 -16.67
N VAL A 69 -3.33 10.76 -15.86
CA VAL A 69 -3.28 11.44 -14.57
C VAL A 69 -1.97 12.17 -14.43
N MET A 70 -1.98 13.35 -13.81
CA MET A 70 -0.77 14.02 -13.34
C MET A 70 -0.64 13.80 -11.85
N VAL A 71 0.44 13.15 -11.44
CA VAL A 71 0.73 12.91 -10.02
C VAL A 71 2.06 13.54 -9.64
N GLU A 72 2.14 13.98 -8.40
CA GLU A 72 3.35 14.50 -7.76
C GLU A 72 3.69 13.64 -6.55
N ASN A 73 4.97 13.31 -6.41
CA ASN A 73 5.48 12.64 -5.22
C ASN A 73 5.89 13.67 -4.16
N GLY A 74 5.57 13.39 -2.90
CA GLY A 74 5.96 14.21 -1.77
C GLY A 74 7.46 14.17 -1.46
N PRO A 75 7.89 14.84 -0.39
CA PRO A 75 9.31 15.02 -0.07
C PRO A 75 9.91 13.87 0.75
N ASN A 76 9.12 12.86 1.14
CA ASN A 76 9.53 11.93 2.20
C ASN A 76 10.25 10.69 1.67
N ILE A 77 9.77 10.09 0.58
CA ILE A 77 10.30 8.84 0.04
C ILE A 77 10.10 8.76 -1.47
N ASP A 78 11.02 8.11 -2.17
CA ASP A 78 10.90 7.85 -3.60
C ASP A 78 9.83 6.77 -3.85
N ILE A 79 9.06 6.93 -4.92
CA ILE A 79 8.06 5.94 -5.36
C ILE A 79 8.70 5.10 -6.48
N GLU A 80 8.63 3.78 -6.35
CA GLU A 80 9.22 2.81 -7.30
C GLU A 80 8.22 2.32 -8.35
N GLY A 81 6.93 2.59 -8.15
CA GLY A 81 5.88 2.27 -9.10
C GLY A 81 4.51 2.73 -8.62
N LEU A 82 3.55 2.72 -9.53
CA LEU A 82 2.15 3.01 -9.23
C LEU A 82 1.29 1.83 -9.64
N ILE A 83 0.38 1.43 -8.77
CA ILE A 83 -0.65 0.44 -9.09
C ILE A 83 -1.94 1.18 -9.32
N PHE A 84 -2.46 1.06 -10.54
CA PHE A 84 -3.74 1.57 -10.95
C PHE A 84 -4.77 0.47 -10.80
N ARG A 85 -5.84 0.76 -10.07
CA ARG A 85 -7.05 -0.06 -10.02
C ARG A 85 -8.21 0.80 -10.47
N VAL A 86 -8.83 0.44 -11.58
CA VAL A 86 -9.97 1.12 -12.15
C VAL A 86 -11.19 0.23 -11.98
N ILE A 87 -12.19 0.71 -11.25
CA ILE A 87 -13.47 0.05 -11.07
C ILE A 87 -14.39 0.59 -12.15
N GLY A 88 -14.72 -0.25 -13.13
CA GLY A 88 -15.71 0.06 -14.15
C GLY A 88 -17.08 -0.54 -13.82
N THR A 89 -18.10 -0.17 -14.59
CA THR A 89 -19.47 -0.70 -14.42
C THR A 89 -19.60 -2.19 -14.72
N LYS A 90 -18.72 -2.76 -15.55
CA LYS A 90 -18.75 -4.19 -15.91
C LYS A 90 -17.73 -5.02 -15.12
N ASN A 91 -16.51 -4.51 -14.95
CA ASN A 91 -15.41 -5.25 -14.32
C ASN A 91 -14.33 -4.31 -13.76
N VAL A 92 -13.37 -4.88 -13.02
CA VAL A 92 -12.22 -4.16 -12.44
C VAL A 92 -10.98 -4.38 -13.29
N TYR A 93 -10.35 -3.29 -13.71
CA TYR A 93 -9.04 -3.31 -14.36
C TYR A 93 -7.94 -3.00 -13.34
N THR A 94 -6.88 -3.79 -13.28
CA THR A 94 -5.71 -3.52 -12.43
C THR A 94 -4.45 -3.63 -13.26
N THR A 95 -3.59 -2.62 -13.18
CA THR A 95 -2.31 -2.59 -13.89
C THR A 95 -1.24 -1.87 -13.09
N GLU A 96 0.01 -2.25 -13.32
CA GLU A 96 1.17 -1.61 -12.70
C GLU A 96 1.87 -0.74 -13.73
N VAL A 97 2.19 0.49 -13.33
CA VAL A 97 3.01 1.42 -14.09
C VAL A 97 4.40 1.43 -13.44
N PRO A 98 5.40 0.75 -14.02
CA PRO A 98 6.74 0.67 -13.46
C PRO A 98 7.50 1.97 -13.72
N THR A 99 7.20 2.99 -12.91
CA THR A 99 7.81 4.31 -13.02
C THR A 99 8.35 4.77 -11.68
N LYS A 100 9.62 5.18 -11.67
CA LYS A 100 10.24 5.79 -10.49
C LYS A 100 9.92 7.28 -10.44
N ILE A 101 9.31 7.73 -9.35
CA ILE A 101 9.04 9.14 -9.09
C ILE A 101 9.90 9.56 -7.90
N LYS A 102 10.94 10.35 -8.18
CA LYS A 102 11.79 10.91 -7.14
C LYS A 102 10.99 11.85 -6.24
N ARG A 103 11.45 12.03 -5.00
CA ARG A 103 10.89 13.02 -4.06
C ARG A 103 10.76 14.40 -4.71
N GLY A 104 9.57 15.00 -4.62
CA GLY A 104 9.27 16.32 -5.17
C GLY A 104 9.17 16.39 -6.70
N HIS A 105 9.17 15.25 -7.40
CA HIS A 105 8.99 15.21 -8.84
C HIS A 105 7.55 14.85 -9.20
N ALA A 106 7.13 15.30 -10.39
CA ALA A 106 5.86 14.95 -10.99
C ALA A 106 6.02 13.95 -12.16
N LEU A 107 4.97 13.20 -12.43
CA LEU A 107 4.85 12.30 -13.56
C LEU A 107 3.43 12.38 -14.14
N MET A 108 3.32 12.16 -15.45
CA MET A 108 2.04 12.05 -16.15
C MET A 108 1.89 10.67 -16.79
N PRO A 109 1.56 9.61 -16.03
CA PRO A 109 1.32 8.30 -16.61
C PRO A 109 0.04 8.27 -17.47
N ILE A 110 0.11 7.50 -18.56
CA ILE A 110 -1.03 7.15 -19.41
C ILE A 110 -1.28 5.66 -19.26
N VAL A 111 -2.49 5.32 -18.84
CA VAL A 111 -2.92 3.94 -18.58
C VAL A 111 -3.96 3.55 -19.62
N PRO A 112 -3.69 2.55 -20.48
CA PRO A 112 -4.70 2.04 -21.41
C PRO A 112 -5.96 1.57 -20.69
N TYR A 113 -7.12 1.86 -21.24
CA TYR A 113 -8.41 1.46 -20.66
C TYR A 113 -9.43 1.14 -21.74
N ASP A 114 -9.96 -0.08 -21.70
CA ASP A 114 -10.95 -0.59 -22.64
C ASP A 114 -12.37 -0.46 -22.06
N HIS A 115 -13.15 0.50 -22.58
CA HIS A 115 -14.53 0.74 -22.14
C HIS A 115 -15.50 -0.37 -22.57
N ASP A 116 -15.20 -1.11 -23.63
CA ASP A 116 -16.03 -2.22 -24.07
C ASP A 116 -15.91 -3.38 -23.08
N GLN A 117 -14.69 -3.66 -22.62
CA GLN A 117 -14.38 -4.72 -21.66
C GLN A 117 -14.79 -4.34 -20.22
N PHE A 118 -14.43 -3.15 -19.75
CA PHE A 118 -14.55 -2.78 -18.33
C PHE A 118 -15.77 -1.88 -18.02
N GLY A 119 -16.39 -1.28 -19.03
CA GLY A 119 -17.53 -0.37 -18.88
C GLY A 119 -17.12 1.08 -18.60
N ASP A 120 -18.08 1.90 -18.18
CA ASP A 120 -17.81 3.28 -17.75
C ASP A 120 -17.05 3.28 -16.42
N ILE A 121 -16.15 4.25 -16.25
CA ILE A 121 -15.31 4.38 -15.05
C ILE A 121 -16.17 4.90 -13.89
N ILE A 122 -16.20 4.13 -12.79
CA ILE A 122 -16.83 4.53 -11.52
C ILE A 122 -15.78 5.12 -10.57
N GLU A 123 -14.63 4.47 -10.47
CA GLU A 123 -13.59 4.86 -9.52
C GLU A 123 -12.20 4.50 -10.06
N VAL A 124 -11.23 5.39 -9.85
CA VAL A 124 -9.80 5.13 -10.07
C VAL A 124 -9.07 5.24 -8.73
N LYS A 125 -8.42 4.14 -8.36
CA LYS A 125 -7.56 4.05 -7.17
C LYS A 125 -6.10 3.92 -7.61
N ILE A 126 -5.26 4.85 -7.15
CA ILE A 126 -3.82 4.90 -7.43
C ILE A 126 -3.07 4.61 -6.14
N THR A 127 -2.36 3.48 -6.10
CA THR A 127 -1.63 3.04 -4.91
C THR A 127 -0.13 3.13 -5.16
N PRO A 128 0.64 3.85 -4.32
CA PRO A 128 2.09 3.91 -4.47
C PRO A 128 2.73 2.57 -4.07
N ARG A 129 3.79 2.21 -4.79
CA ARG A 129 4.76 1.20 -4.37
C ARG A 129 6.05 1.92 -3.98
N ILE A 130 6.47 1.76 -2.73
CA ILE A 130 7.66 2.42 -2.17
C ILE A 130 8.74 1.39 -1.87
N LYS A 131 10.00 1.85 -1.87
CA LYS A 131 11.13 1.04 -1.42
C LYS A 131 11.17 1.01 0.11
N VAL A 132 11.05 -0.17 0.69
CA VAL A 132 11.23 -0.43 2.12
C VAL A 132 12.69 -0.82 2.35
N TYR A 133 13.09 -1.01 3.62
CA TYR A 133 14.45 -1.40 4.03
C TYR A 133 15.18 -2.29 3.00
N GLY A 134 16.38 -1.88 2.58
CA GLY A 134 17.15 -2.62 1.58
C GLY A 134 16.58 -2.45 0.18
N ASP A 135 16.40 -3.55 -0.56
CA ASP A 135 15.85 -3.58 -1.93
C ASP A 135 14.40 -4.08 -1.99
N GLU A 136 13.76 -4.29 -0.85
CA GLU A 136 12.37 -4.71 -0.78
C GLU A 136 11.43 -3.55 -1.15
N THR A 137 10.34 -3.86 -1.86
CA THR A 137 9.30 -2.87 -2.15
C THR A 137 7.99 -3.29 -1.53
N ALA A 138 7.26 -2.35 -0.93
CA ALA A 138 5.93 -2.58 -0.40
C ALA A 138 4.89 -1.75 -1.15
N ILE A 139 3.70 -2.33 -1.28
CA ILE A 139 2.50 -1.66 -1.76
C ILE A 139 1.81 -1.06 -0.53
N CYS A 140 1.38 0.20 -0.61
CA CYS A 140 0.79 0.92 0.52
C CYS A 140 -0.67 1.34 0.24
N PRO A 141 -1.66 0.41 0.34
CA PRO A 141 -3.06 0.65 0.01
C PRO A 141 -3.74 1.76 0.81
N GLU A 142 -3.26 2.03 2.03
CA GLU A 142 -3.73 3.08 2.93
C GLU A 142 -3.25 4.48 2.54
N GLN A 143 -2.23 4.57 1.67
CA GLN A 143 -1.76 5.82 1.05
C GLN A 143 -2.34 6.03 -0.35
N ALA A 144 -3.32 5.21 -0.76
CA ALA A 144 -3.88 5.30 -2.09
C ALA A 144 -4.75 6.55 -2.28
N ILE A 145 -4.67 7.12 -3.47
CA ILE A 145 -5.56 8.20 -3.92
C ILE A 145 -6.76 7.57 -4.60
N VAL A 146 -7.95 8.03 -4.26
CA VAL A 146 -9.21 7.56 -4.84
C VAL A 146 -9.90 8.72 -5.53
N VAL A 147 -10.28 8.52 -6.79
CA VAL A 147 -11.00 9.50 -7.61
C VAL A 147 -12.25 8.84 -8.17
N THR A 148 -13.42 9.42 -7.89
CA THR A 148 -14.73 8.89 -8.33
C THR A 148 -15.37 9.71 -9.45
N SER A 149 -14.86 10.91 -9.72
CA SER A 149 -15.36 11.79 -10.77
C SER A 149 -14.23 12.12 -11.74
N LEU A 150 -14.28 11.56 -12.93
CA LEU A 150 -13.33 11.84 -14.00
C LEU A 150 -14.05 12.52 -15.17
N GLU A 151 -13.44 13.56 -15.73
CA GLU A 151 -13.91 14.21 -16.96
C GLU A 151 -13.26 13.53 -18.17
N GLU A 152 -13.91 13.61 -19.34
CA GLU A 152 -13.28 13.19 -20.60
C GLU A 152 -12.19 14.21 -20.98
N CYS A 153 -11.05 13.72 -21.46
CA CYS A 153 -10.04 14.54 -22.13
C CYS A 153 -10.57 14.91 -23.53
#